data_AF-A0A923B4H1-F1
#
_entry.id   AF-A0A923B4H1-F1
#
_cell.length_a   1.000
_cell.length_b   1.000
_cell.length_c   1.000
_cell.angle_alpha   90.00
_cell.angle_beta   90.00
_cell.angle_gamma   90.00
#
_symmetry.space_group_name_H-M   'P 1'
#
loop_
_entity.id
_entity.type
_entity.pdbx_description
1 polymer ?
#
loop_
_entity_poly.entity_id
_entity_poly.type
_entity_poly.pdbx_seq_one_letter_code
_entity_poly.pdbx_strand_id
1 'polypeptide(L)'
;MSETPETLSLANSTRSIGDLVRQHRDQLDQFFFAKESPIGVALARIMICATMFIVMADRWQYAREIYSTDGAPAQISVGFGFGELFPMFGGTIVAALCTVLMFSLFTAMIGWKTRTSLIVSNLLFIYFCNIDYVTTMTKYSVIATHILLLLTFSNCGGVLSVDAWLKRKSECNPWLGRTIADLPQSYAWPRRCLQILIGTVYFGAAITKIHTPAFFSGDQLQWWMLTDLNYKHPLGAFIGMYPALIVVMCYIAVVWELMFIMLAWKGLSRLVFLTLGVVFHVMTFFTLGLLSFPPVCFACYLAFMNDDDARWLAAGGRWWLRKLHLRGALNRIHAQWTGLTAKLSPGRLAMLKQPAVWGAGCACLALMGVAAEYQLDRYGVRRPEGPLVLEPMNQAEARKFLAPTPQFREVDKFFAIDIGTLLVADQLAIRKQHFGRGESMTVQCQLLPPHEDMYLECMILDAEGLIVGQQETVATREMNRANFVWPICENVGQGRHQVVIRSAGQEVARRTFFVEGEVCAVKKPAL
;
A
#
# COMPACT_ATOMS: atom_id res chain seq x y z
N MET A 1 -66.01 -19.34 -18.86
CA MET A 1 -66.13 -18.21 -17.92
C MET A 1 -64.72 -17.75 -17.59
N SER A 2 -64.42 -16.53 -17.98
CA SER A 2 -63.14 -15.84 -17.87
C SER A 2 -62.99 -15.21 -16.49
N GLU A 3 -62.02 -15.66 -15.69
CA GLU A 3 -61.59 -14.94 -14.51
C GLU A 3 -60.40 -14.04 -14.88
N THR A 4 -60.63 -12.74 -14.80
CA THR A 4 -59.70 -11.65 -15.07
C THR A 4 -58.61 -11.55 -13.98
N PRO A 5 -57.32 -11.56 -14.33
CA PRO A 5 -56.22 -11.31 -13.39
C PRO A 5 -55.91 -9.81 -13.34
N GLU A 6 -56.82 -8.98 -12.82
CA GLU A 6 -56.62 -7.53 -12.80
C GLU A 6 -57.16 -6.82 -11.54
N THR A 7 -57.04 -7.50 -10.40
CA THR A 7 -57.09 -6.84 -9.08
C THR A 7 -55.78 -7.11 -8.33
N LEU A 8 -54.67 -6.73 -8.96
CA LEU A 8 -53.40 -6.49 -8.27
C LEU A 8 -53.62 -5.29 -7.34
N SER A 9 -54.11 -5.65 -6.16
CA SER A 9 -54.19 -4.86 -4.96
C SER A 9 -52.93 -3.99 -4.84
N LEU A 10 -53.06 -2.70 -5.18
CA LEU A 10 -52.30 -1.59 -4.64
C LEU A 10 -52.59 -1.50 -3.12
N ALA A 11 -52.34 -2.60 -2.40
CA ALA A 11 -52.35 -2.62 -0.94
C ALA A 11 -51.19 -1.75 -0.51
N ASN A 12 -51.55 -0.51 -0.24
CA ASN A 12 -50.80 0.54 0.43
C ASN A 12 -49.83 -0.06 1.46
N SER A 13 -48.59 -0.26 1.01
CA SER A 13 -47.42 -0.43 1.86
C SER A 13 -47.07 0.93 2.48
N THR A 14 -48.02 1.56 3.17
CA THR A 14 -47.71 2.67 4.07
C THR A 14 -47.16 2.07 5.36
N ARG A 15 -45.94 1.51 5.29
CA ARG A 15 -45.17 1.24 6.50
C ARG A 15 -45.05 2.56 7.25
N SER A 16 -45.42 2.56 8.53
CA SER A 16 -45.20 3.74 9.36
C SER A 16 -43.71 4.09 9.35
N ILE A 17 -43.37 5.37 9.39
CA ILE A 17 -41.98 5.83 9.58
C ILE A 17 -41.36 5.12 10.80
N GLY A 18 -42.16 4.88 11.85
CA GLY A 18 -41.73 4.15 13.05
C GLY A 18 -41.35 2.68 12.79
N ASP A 19 -41.94 2.03 11.80
CA ASP A 19 -41.61 0.64 11.44
C ASP A 19 -40.33 0.57 10.61
N LEU A 20 -40.12 1.55 9.72
CA LEU A 20 -38.87 1.69 8.96
C LEU A 20 -37.68 1.98 9.90
N VAL A 21 -37.85 2.89 10.87
CA VAL A 21 -36.80 3.20 11.86
C VAL A 21 -36.47 1.97 12.71
N ARG A 22 -37.48 1.22 13.18
CA ARG A 22 -37.25 -0.03 13.93
C ARG A 22 -36.52 -1.08 13.08
N GLN A 23 -36.96 -1.28 11.84
CA GLN A 23 -36.30 -2.21 10.92
C GLN A 23 -34.83 -1.84 10.66
N HIS A 24 -34.52 -0.56 10.45
CA HIS A 24 -33.14 -0.12 10.24
C HIS A 24 -32.29 -0.26 11.49
N ARG A 25 -32.85 0.02 12.68
CA ARG A 25 -32.18 -0.24 13.95
C ARG A 25 -31.86 -1.71 14.12
N ASP A 26 -32.82 -2.60 13.89
CA ASP A 26 -32.62 -4.05 14.01
C ASP A 26 -31.56 -4.55 13.02
N GLN A 27 -31.52 -3.99 11.81
CA GLN A 27 -30.48 -4.30 10.82
C GLN A 27 -29.08 -3.83 11.26
N LEU A 28 -28.97 -2.62 11.83
CA LEU A 28 -27.71 -2.11 12.38
C LEU A 28 -27.25 -2.93 13.60
N ASP A 29 -28.18 -3.26 14.48
CA ASP A 29 -27.92 -4.09 15.66
C ASP A 29 -27.46 -5.49 15.24
N GLN A 30 -28.10 -6.09 14.24
CA GLN A 30 -27.65 -7.35 13.66
C GLN A 30 -26.27 -7.23 12.98
N PHE A 31 -26.02 -6.15 12.25
CA PHE A 31 -24.77 -5.95 11.53
C PHE A 31 -23.55 -5.84 12.46
N PHE A 32 -23.65 -5.04 13.53
CA PHE A 32 -22.56 -4.83 14.49
C PHE A 32 -22.53 -5.89 15.60
N PHE A 33 -23.69 -6.32 16.10
CA PHE A 33 -23.78 -7.16 17.30
C PHE A 33 -24.23 -8.60 17.02
N ALA A 34 -24.22 -9.06 15.76
CA ALA A 34 -24.24 -10.48 15.48
C ALA A 34 -23.08 -11.19 16.19
N LYS A 35 -23.36 -12.37 16.72
CA LYS A 35 -22.35 -13.27 17.29
C LYS A 35 -21.74 -14.08 16.15
N GLU A 36 -20.44 -13.88 15.93
CA GLU A 36 -19.67 -14.55 14.90
C GLU A 36 -18.36 -15.11 15.46
N SER A 37 -17.77 -16.05 14.74
CA SER A 37 -16.42 -16.55 15.04
C SER A 37 -15.38 -15.45 14.91
N PRO A 38 -14.43 -15.30 15.86
CA PRO A 38 -13.36 -14.32 15.80
C PRO A 38 -12.20 -14.76 14.87
N ILE A 39 -12.39 -15.75 14.00
CA ILE A 39 -11.31 -16.32 13.18
C ILE A 39 -10.65 -15.27 12.27
N GLY A 40 -11.44 -14.43 11.59
CA GLY A 40 -10.91 -13.39 10.71
C GLY A 40 -10.05 -12.36 11.46
N VAL A 41 -10.51 -11.91 12.63
CA VAL A 41 -9.75 -10.95 13.46
C VAL A 41 -8.55 -11.60 14.16
N ALA A 42 -8.59 -12.90 14.45
CA ALA A 42 -7.44 -13.63 14.97
C ALA A 42 -6.33 -13.76 13.93
N LEU A 43 -6.68 -14.01 12.66
CA LEU A 43 -5.74 -14.03 11.54
C LEU A 43 -5.20 -12.63 11.24
N ALA A 44 -6.06 -11.61 11.23
CA ALA A 44 -5.66 -10.22 11.09
C ALA A 44 -4.62 -9.82 12.16
N ARG A 45 -4.85 -10.19 13.42
CA ARG A 45 -3.90 -10.01 14.53
C ARG A 45 -2.55 -10.66 14.26
N ILE A 46 -2.52 -11.93 13.83
CA ILE A 46 -1.27 -12.64 13.55
C ILE A 46 -0.50 -11.89 12.47
N MET A 47 -1.17 -11.55 11.36
CA MET A 47 -0.55 -10.89 10.23
C MET A 47 -0.02 -9.49 10.58
N ILE A 48 -0.85 -8.63 11.18
CA ILE A 48 -0.43 -7.26 11.50
C ILE A 48 0.71 -7.24 12.53
N CYS A 49 0.65 -8.11 13.55
CA CYS A 49 1.71 -8.17 14.56
C CYS A 49 3.01 -8.72 13.96
N ALA A 50 2.94 -9.69 13.05
CA ALA A 50 4.11 -10.19 12.32
C ALA A 50 4.73 -9.10 11.44
N THR A 51 3.91 -8.38 10.65
CA THR A 51 4.40 -7.30 9.80
C THR A 51 5.05 -6.19 10.62
N MET A 52 4.41 -5.73 11.69
CA MET A 52 4.98 -4.68 12.55
C MET A 52 6.20 -5.17 13.31
N PHE A 53 6.26 -6.44 13.71
CA PHE A 53 7.46 -7.02 14.32
C PHE A 53 8.65 -6.98 13.36
N ILE A 54 8.47 -7.36 12.10
CA ILE A 54 9.53 -7.33 11.08
C ILE A 54 10.01 -5.88 10.85
N VAL A 55 9.08 -4.94 10.71
CA VAL A 55 9.40 -3.51 10.55
C VAL A 55 10.18 -2.97 11.75
N MET A 56 9.74 -3.28 12.96
CA MET A 56 10.40 -2.80 14.17
C MET A 56 11.72 -3.51 14.45
N ALA A 57 11.88 -4.76 14.05
CA ALA A 57 13.13 -5.50 14.20
C ALA A 57 14.26 -4.84 13.38
N ASP A 58 13.97 -4.42 12.16
CA ASP A 58 14.94 -3.69 11.33
C ASP A 58 15.31 -2.32 11.93
N ARG A 59 14.34 -1.64 12.54
CA ARG A 59 14.54 -0.32 13.18
C ARG A 59 15.19 -0.37 14.56
N TRP A 60 15.08 -1.49 15.26
CA TRP A 60 15.51 -1.59 16.66
C TRP A 60 17.00 -1.27 16.85
N GLN A 61 17.84 -1.68 15.91
CA GLN A 61 19.27 -1.40 15.89
C GLN A 61 19.63 0.09 15.72
N TYR A 62 18.65 0.92 15.33
CA TYR A 62 18.76 2.37 15.15
C TYR A 62 17.84 3.14 16.12
N ALA A 63 17.32 2.48 17.17
CA ALA A 63 16.29 3.07 18.01
C ALA A 63 16.80 4.32 18.75
N ARG A 64 18.08 4.35 19.14
CA ARG A 64 18.72 5.48 19.85
C ARG A 64 18.74 6.73 18.96
N GLU A 65 19.06 6.55 17.70
CA GLU A 65 19.23 7.59 16.69
C GLU A 65 17.88 8.20 16.31
N ILE A 66 16.90 7.33 16.09
CA ILE A 66 15.61 7.70 15.54
C ILE A 66 14.69 8.26 16.63
N TYR A 67 14.72 7.71 17.85
CA TYR A 67 13.66 7.98 18.84
C TYR A 67 14.11 8.59 20.17
N SER A 68 15.38 8.95 20.34
CA SER A 68 15.90 9.40 21.64
C SER A 68 16.52 10.79 21.60
N THR A 69 16.69 11.40 22.78
CA THR A 69 17.42 12.67 22.94
C THR A 69 18.89 12.58 22.56
N ASP A 70 19.43 11.36 22.42
CA ASP A 70 20.82 11.13 22.00
C ASP A 70 20.96 11.19 20.47
N GLY A 71 19.83 11.21 19.75
CA GLY A 71 19.74 11.33 18.29
C GLY A 71 19.10 12.65 17.86
N ALA A 72 18.39 12.61 16.73
CA ALA A 72 17.70 13.77 16.17
C ALA A 72 16.24 13.43 15.80
N PRO A 73 15.40 13.04 16.79
CA PRO A 73 14.01 12.68 16.54
C PRO A 73 13.22 13.88 16.01
N ALA A 74 12.44 13.66 14.95
CA ALA A 74 11.54 14.68 14.41
C ALA A 74 10.10 14.43 14.89
N GLN A 75 9.69 15.04 16.00
CA GLN A 75 8.31 14.90 16.46
C GLN A 75 7.33 15.55 15.49
N ILE A 76 6.23 14.84 15.17
CA ILE A 76 5.19 15.40 14.30
C ILE A 76 4.61 16.70 14.85
N SER A 77 4.37 16.76 16.15
CA SER A 77 3.77 17.92 16.79
C SER A 77 4.65 19.16 16.67
N VAL A 78 5.97 18.99 16.78
CA VAL A 78 6.92 20.08 16.57
C VAL A 78 6.89 20.53 15.11
N GLY A 79 6.89 19.58 14.17
CA GLY A 79 6.81 19.88 12.73
C GLY A 79 5.55 20.66 12.30
N PHE A 80 4.44 20.50 13.02
CA PHE A 80 3.20 21.26 12.82
C PHE A 80 3.04 22.49 13.74
N GLY A 81 4.03 22.81 14.57
CA GLY A 81 4.00 23.98 15.45
C GLY A 81 3.19 23.82 16.74
N PHE A 82 2.83 22.59 17.13
CA PHE A 82 2.14 22.28 18.40
C PHE A 82 3.09 22.07 19.58
N GLY A 83 4.40 22.18 19.38
CA GLY A 83 5.43 21.93 20.39
C GLY A 83 5.65 20.43 20.67
N GLU A 84 6.32 20.14 21.77
CA GLU A 84 6.65 18.77 22.20
C GLU A 84 5.44 18.13 22.92
N LEU A 85 4.60 17.40 22.17
CA LEU A 85 3.46 16.66 22.75
C LEU A 85 3.89 15.39 23.48
N PHE A 86 4.99 14.76 23.04
CA PHE A 86 5.48 13.52 23.61
C PHE A 86 6.82 13.72 24.32
N PRO A 87 7.04 13.09 25.48
CA PRO A 87 8.33 13.16 26.16
C PRO A 87 9.41 12.48 25.32
N MET A 88 10.54 13.13 25.13
CA MET A 88 11.73 12.50 24.54
C MET A 88 12.57 11.88 25.65
N PHE A 89 12.84 10.58 25.53
CA PHE A 89 13.67 9.86 26.51
C PHE A 89 15.10 9.67 25.98
N GLY A 90 16.05 9.43 26.89
CA GLY A 90 17.42 9.03 26.53
C GLY A 90 17.48 7.66 25.86
N GLY A 91 18.57 7.40 25.14
CA GLY A 91 18.71 6.22 24.27
C GLY A 91 18.52 4.89 25.00
N THR A 92 18.93 4.81 26.27
CA THR A 92 18.77 3.59 27.08
C THR A 92 17.31 3.26 27.34
N ILE A 93 16.48 4.27 27.67
CA ILE A 93 15.05 4.08 27.90
C ILE A 93 14.37 3.72 26.57
N VAL A 94 14.75 4.39 25.49
CA VAL A 94 14.23 4.11 24.14
C VAL A 94 14.54 2.69 23.69
N ALA A 95 15.77 2.21 23.87
CA ALA A 95 16.15 0.82 23.57
C ALA A 95 15.29 -0.17 24.36
N ALA A 96 15.12 0.06 25.66
CA ALA A 96 14.24 -0.75 26.51
C ALA A 96 12.78 -0.76 26.01
N LEU A 97 12.19 0.42 25.74
CA LEU A 97 10.82 0.54 25.25
C LEU A 97 10.64 -0.10 23.87
N CYS A 98 11.61 0.03 22.96
CA CYS A 98 11.55 -0.59 21.65
C CYS A 98 11.63 -2.11 21.76
N THR A 99 12.43 -2.66 22.68
CA THR A 99 12.45 -4.10 22.97
C THR A 99 11.14 -4.58 23.57
N VAL A 100 10.53 -3.83 24.48
CA VAL A 100 9.20 -4.14 25.03
C VAL A 100 8.15 -4.13 23.92
N LEU A 101 8.20 -3.17 22.99
CA LEU A 101 7.32 -3.15 21.82
C LEU A 101 7.50 -4.43 20.98
N MET A 102 8.73 -4.79 20.60
CA MET A 102 8.98 -6.03 19.85
C MET A 102 8.46 -7.27 20.57
N PHE A 103 8.70 -7.40 21.87
CA PHE A 103 8.17 -8.50 22.67
C PHE A 103 6.64 -8.49 22.72
N SER A 104 6.01 -7.33 22.89
CA SER A 104 4.55 -7.20 22.90
C SER A 104 3.94 -7.56 21.54
N LEU A 105 4.57 -7.18 20.42
CA LEU A 105 4.16 -7.58 19.07
C LEU A 105 4.31 -9.09 18.87
N PHE A 106 5.43 -9.68 19.30
CA PHE A 106 5.65 -11.12 19.22
C PHE A 106 4.62 -11.90 20.06
N THR A 107 4.40 -11.49 21.30
CA THR A 107 3.41 -12.13 22.18
C THR A 107 1.97 -11.92 21.71
N ALA A 108 1.65 -10.75 21.13
CA ALA A 108 0.38 -10.49 20.47
C ALA A 108 0.18 -11.35 19.21
N MET A 109 1.24 -11.58 18.43
CA MET A 109 1.23 -12.47 17.24
C MET A 109 0.89 -13.91 17.63
N ILE A 110 1.60 -14.50 18.60
CA ILE A 110 1.30 -15.87 19.07
C ILE A 110 0.06 -15.95 19.97
N GLY A 111 -0.38 -14.82 20.52
CA GLY A 111 -1.58 -14.71 21.34
C GLY A 111 -1.40 -15.14 22.78
N TRP A 112 -0.26 -14.77 23.36
CA TRP A 112 -0.01 -14.88 24.78
C TRP A 112 -0.25 -13.52 25.42
N LYS A 113 -1.15 -13.46 26.42
CA LYS A 113 -1.64 -12.22 27.03
C LYS A 113 -2.16 -11.22 26.00
N THR A 114 -2.87 -11.74 24.99
CA THR A 114 -3.25 -11.08 23.74
C THR A 114 -3.72 -9.63 23.95
N ARG A 115 -4.64 -9.38 24.89
CA ARG A 115 -5.16 -8.03 25.15
C ARG A 115 -4.09 -7.08 25.71
N THR A 116 -3.36 -7.51 26.74
CA THR A 116 -2.28 -6.70 27.34
C THR A 116 -1.18 -6.42 26.31
N SER A 117 -0.78 -7.46 25.56
CA SER A 117 0.24 -7.35 24.52
C SER A 117 -0.18 -6.38 23.41
N LEU A 118 -1.45 -6.41 22.98
CA LEU A 118 -1.98 -5.47 21.98
C LEU A 118 -2.10 -4.03 22.51
N ILE A 119 -2.47 -3.84 23.78
CA ILE A 119 -2.52 -2.49 24.38
C ILE A 119 -1.12 -1.89 24.43
N VAL A 120 -0.15 -2.66 24.92
CA VAL A 120 1.24 -2.21 25.04
C VAL A 120 1.84 -1.97 23.66
N SER A 121 1.62 -2.88 22.70
CA SER A 121 2.12 -2.69 21.34
C SER A 121 1.50 -1.47 20.66
N ASN A 122 0.18 -1.26 20.82
CA ASN A 122 -0.50 -0.09 20.26
C ASN A 122 0.04 1.22 20.83
N LEU A 123 0.16 1.34 22.16
CA LEU A 123 0.65 2.56 22.80
C LEU A 123 2.09 2.88 22.42
N LEU A 124 2.99 1.88 22.48
CA LEU A 124 4.38 2.09 22.13
C LEU A 124 4.57 2.35 20.63
N PHE A 125 3.82 1.68 19.76
CA PHE A 125 3.90 1.91 18.32
C PHE A 125 3.40 3.31 17.94
N ILE A 126 2.30 3.80 18.55
CA ILE A 126 1.85 5.18 18.38
C ILE A 126 2.93 6.15 18.88
N TYR A 127 3.50 5.93 20.07
CA TYR A 127 4.57 6.76 20.62
C TYR A 127 5.74 6.87 19.62
N PHE A 128 6.31 5.74 19.17
CA PHE A 128 7.43 5.76 18.23
C PHE A 128 7.09 6.40 16.88
N CYS A 129 5.87 6.19 16.37
CA CYS A 129 5.41 6.83 15.13
C CYS A 129 5.36 8.37 15.25
N ASN A 130 5.05 8.90 16.43
CA ASN A 130 4.95 10.34 16.65
C ASN A 130 6.28 10.99 17.03
N ILE A 131 7.20 10.23 17.62
CA ILE A 131 8.54 10.72 17.98
C ILE A 131 9.39 11.01 16.75
N ASP A 132 9.28 10.19 15.70
CA ASP A 132 9.98 10.42 14.44
C ASP A 132 9.07 10.27 13.23
N TYR A 133 8.34 11.32 12.89
CA TYR A 133 7.34 11.24 11.82
C TYR A 133 7.98 11.07 10.45
N VAL A 134 9.22 11.53 10.26
CA VAL A 134 9.93 11.53 8.99
C VAL A 134 10.21 10.12 8.52
N THR A 135 10.77 9.25 9.38
CA THR A 135 11.11 7.88 8.96
C THR A 135 10.00 6.88 9.27
N THR A 136 9.12 7.19 10.22
CA THR A 136 8.17 6.19 10.73
C THR A 136 6.72 6.45 10.40
N MET A 137 6.30 7.69 10.20
CA MET A 137 4.91 8.02 9.93
C MET A 137 4.59 8.00 8.43
N THR A 138 4.24 6.82 7.96
CA THR A 138 3.76 6.58 6.59
C THR A 138 2.31 6.07 6.59
N LYS A 139 1.71 5.94 5.40
CA LYS A 139 0.34 5.41 5.25
C LYS A 139 0.13 4.07 5.98
N TYR A 140 1.09 3.14 5.90
CA TYR A 140 0.95 1.83 6.54
C TYR A 140 0.96 1.93 8.08
N SER A 141 1.77 2.83 8.64
CA SER A 141 1.88 3.00 10.11
C SER A 141 0.57 3.54 10.71
N VAL A 142 -0.06 4.50 10.03
CA VAL A 142 -1.36 5.05 10.42
C VAL A 142 -2.43 3.95 10.36
N ILE A 143 -2.48 3.17 9.29
CA ILE A 143 -3.44 2.05 9.21
C ILE A 143 -3.16 1.01 10.30
N ALA A 144 -1.90 0.66 10.53
CA ALA A 144 -1.50 -0.34 11.51
C ALA A 144 -1.85 0.06 12.95
N THR A 145 -1.65 1.32 13.36
CA THR A 145 -2.06 1.82 14.69
C THR A 145 -3.56 1.66 14.90
N HIS A 146 -4.39 2.00 13.91
CA HIS A 146 -5.84 1.83 14.00
C HIS A 146 -6.26 0.35 14.06
N ILE A 147 -5.60 -0.53 13.29
CA ILE A 147 -5.83 -1.97 13.39
C ILE A 147 -5.50 -2.48 14.78
N LEU A 148 -4.30 -2.17 15.31
CA LEU A 148 -3.86 -2.59 16.63
C LEU A 148 -4.85 -2.12 17.71
N LEU A 149 -5.27 -0.86 17.66
CA LEU A 149 -6.29 -0.30 18.55
C LEU A 149 -7.60 -1.10 18.49
N LEU A 150 -8.16 -1.34 17.30
CA LEU A 150 -9.41 -2.11 17.15
C LEU A 150 -9.27 -3.55 17.64
N LEU A 151 -8.09 -4.15 17.48
CA LEU A 151 -7.80 -5.49 17.99
C LEU A 151 -7.77 -5.54 19.52
N THR A 152 -7.39 -4.47 20.23
CA THR A 152 -7.44 -4.42 21.71
C THR A 152 -8.85 -4.66 22.26
N PHE A 153 -9.87 -4.20 21.53
CA PHE A 153 -11.28 -4.35 21.89
C PHE A 153 -11.90 -5.65 21.37
N SER A 154 -11.19 -6.39 20.51
CA SER A 154 -11.69 -7.62 19.89
C SER A 154 -11.47 -8.86 20.76
N ASN A 155 -12.12 -9.97 20.37
CA ASN A 155 -11.86 -11.32 20.92
C ASN A 155 -10.86 -12.11 20.05
N CYS A 156 -9.91 -11.45 19.38
CA CYS A 156 -8.92 -12.09 18.51
C CYS A 156 -8.02 -13.11 19.21
N GLY A 157 -7.91 -13.05 20.55
CA GLY A 157 -7.21 -14.04 21.38
C GLY A 157 -8.07 -15.24 21.80
N GLY A 158 -9.33 -15.33 21.38
CA GLY A 158 -10.21 -16.46 21.69
C GLY A 158 -9.95 -17.72 20.83
N VAL A 159 -9.27 -17.54 19.70
CA VAL A 159 -8.91 -18.61 18.76
C VAL A 159 -7.49 -18.38 18.22
N LEU A 160 -6.81 -19.44 17.78
CA LEU A 160 -5.45 -19.39 17.23
C LEU A 160 -4.43 -18.66 18.13
N SER A 161 -4.55 -18.84 19.44
CA SER A 161 -3.74 -18.14 20.43
C SER A 161 -3.27 -19.09 21.53
N VAL A 162 -2.13 -18.75 22.15
CA VAL A 162 -1.65 -19.40 23.38
C VAL A 162 -2.68 -19.24 24.50
N ASP A 163 -3.34 -18.09 24.63
CA ASP A 163 -4.37 -17.85 25.64
C ASP A 163 -5.56 -18.82 25.51
N ALA A 164 -6.03 -19.07 24.27
CA ALA A 164 -7.12 -20.00 24.01
C ALA A 164 -6.68 -21.44 24.28
N TRP A 165 -5.43 -21.79 23.96
CA TRP A 165 -4.85 -23.09 24.26
C TRP A 165 -4.75 -23.32 25.79
N LEU A 166 -4.19 -22.36 26.54
CA LEU A 166 -4.03 -22.46 27.99
C LEU A 166 -5.37 -22.50 28.75
N LYS A 167 -6.43 -21.88 28.21
CA LYS A 167 -7.77 -21.90 28.83
C LYS A 167 -8.50 -23.24 28.66
N ARG A 168 -8.13 -24.09 27.71
CA ARG A 168 -8.89 -25.31 27.39
C ARG A 168 -8.43 -26.50 28.26
N LYS A 169 -9.40 -27.23 28.81
CA LYS A 169 -9.18 -28.59 29.35
C LYS A 169 -8.80 -29.53 28.18
N SER A 170 -7.87 -30.44 28.45
CA SER A 170 -7.07 -31.28 27.54
C SER A 170 -7.80 -32.04 26.42
N GLU A 171 -9.13 -32.10 26.39
CA GLU A 171 -9.88 -33.02 25.51
C GLU A 171 -10.32 -32.41 24.17
N CYS A 172 -10.08 -31.12 23.91
CA CYS A 172 -10.73 -30.40 22.80
C CYS A 172 -9.78 -29.47 22.04
N ASN A 173 -8.82 -30.04 21.31
CA ASN A 173 -7.90 -29.29 20.46
C ASN A 173 -8.51 -29.00 19.08
N PRO A 174 -8.64 -27.72 18.66
CA PRO A 174 -9.37 -27.31 17.45
C PRO A 174 -8.68 -27.64 16.12
N TRP A 175 -7.42 -28.06 16.12
CA TRP A 175 -6.64 -28.13 14.88
C TRP A 175 -7.09 -29.21 13.89
N LEU A 176 -7.86 -30.23 14.32
CA LEU A 176 -8.03 -31.45 13.52
C LEU A 176 -9.41 -32.12 13.54
N GLY A 177 -10.49 -31.49 14.03
CA GLY A 177 -11.79 -32.19 13.99
C GLY A 177 -13.05 -31.51 14.50
N ARG A 178 -13.02 -30.26 14.99
CA ARG A 178 -14.25 -29.57 15.39
C ARG A 178 -14.98 -28.95 14.21
N THR A 179 -16.30 -28.88 14.31
CA THR A 179 -17.11 -28.07 13.41
C THR A 179 -16.91 -26.60 13.77
N ILE A 180 -16.97 -25.70 12.80
CA ILE A 180 -16.80 -24.25 13.07
C ILE A 180 -17.88 -23.72 14.03
N ALA A 181 -19.03 -24.40 14.13
CA ALA A 181 -20.06 -24.09 15.11
C ALA A 181 -19.57 -24.18 16.56
N ASP A 182 -18.50 -24.95 16.81
CA ASP A 182 -17.91 -25.14 18.14
C ASP A 182 -16.88 -24.06 18.51
N LEU A 183 -16.63 -23.08 17.63
CA LEU A 183 -15.74 -21.96 17.91
C LEU A 183 -16.42 -20.95 18.84
N PRO A 184 -15.66 -20.30 19.75
CA PRO A 184 -16.22 -19.29 20.63
C PRO A 184 -16.80 -18.15 19.79
N GLN A 185 -18.04 -17.77 20.09
CA GLN A 185 -18.72 -16.70 19.39
C GLN A 185 -18.50 -15.38 20.12
N SER A 186 -18.33 -14.29 19.38
CA SER A 186 -18.18 -12.93 19.93
C SER A 186 -18.90 -11.91 19.05
N TYR A 187 -19.22 -10.76 19.63
CA TYR A 187 -19.82 -9.65 18.87
C TYR A 187 -18.94 -9.22 17.70
N ALA A 188 -19.55 -9.06 16.52
CA ALA A 188 -18.86 -8.77 15.27
C ALA A 188 -18.34 -7.32 15.15
N TRP A 189 -18.74 -6.41 16.05
CA TRP A 189 -18.49 -4.98 15.88
C TRP A 189 -17.01 -4.60 15.67
N PRO A 190 -16.00 -5.19 16.35
CA PRO A 190 -14.61 -4.83 16.10
C PRO A 190 -14.16 -5.25 14.69
N ARG A 191 -14.67 -6.39 14.21
CA ARG A 191 -14.45 -6.87 12.86
C ARG A 191 -15.11 -5.94 11.84
N ARG A 192 -16.34 -5.47 12.09
CA ARG A 192 -17.01 -4.47 11.23
C ARG A 192 -16.25 -3.16 11.19
N CYS A 193 -15.75 -2.67 12.32
CA CYS A 193 -14.92 -1.47 12.36
C CYS A 193 -13.63 -1.63 11.54
N LEU A 194 -12.99 -2.80 11.54
CA LEU A 194 -11.83 -3.06 10.67
C LEU A 194 -12.20 -3.05 9.19
N GLN A 195 -13.35 -3.63 8.82
CA GLN A 195 -13.87 -3.63 7.45
C GLN A 195 -14.21 -2.22 6.97
N ILE A 196 -14.85 -1.42 7.83
CA ILE A 196 -15.16 -0.01 7.55
C ILE A 196 -13.87 0.80 7.45
N LEU A 197 -12.92 0.64 8.39
CA LEU A 197 -11.64 1.33 8.39
C LEU A 197 -10.94 1.21 7.03
N ILE A 198 -10.77 -0.02 6.53
CA ILE A 198 -10.08 -0.22 5.24
C ILE A 198 -10.92 0.29 4.06
N GLY A 199 -12.25 0.18 4.13
CA GLY A 199 -13.15 0.78 3.13
C GLY A 199 -13.02 2.31 3.08
N THR A 200 -12.98 2.98 4.22
CA THR A 200 -12.78 4.43 4.35
C THR A 200 -11.39 4.84 3.87
N VAL A 201 -10.36 4.07 4.19
CA VAL A 201 -8.99 4.32 3.71
C VAL A 201 -8.93 4.28 2.18
N TYR A 202 -9.54 3.28 1.53
CA TYR A 202 -9.58 3.24 0.07
C TYR A 202 -10.45 4.34 -0.52
N PHE A 203 -11.62 4.61 0.08
CA PHE A 203 -12.45 5.71 -0.37
C PHE A 203 -11.68 7.05 -0.33
N GLY A 204 -11.02 7.37 0.78
CA GLY A 204 -10.17 8.56 0.88
C GLY A 204 -8.99 8.54 -0.10
N ALA A 205 -8.38 7.38 -0.32
CA ALA A 205 -7.32 7.21 -1.31
C ALA A 205 -7.83 7.48 -2.74
N ALA A 206 -9.06 7.11 -3.07
CA ALA A 206 -9.67 7.42 -4.36
C ALA A 206 -9.95 8.92 -4.51
N ILE A 207 -10.52 9.56 -3.48
CA ILE A 207 -10.80 11.00 -3.49
C ILE A 207 -9.50 11.80 -3.72
N THR A 208 -8.42 11.47 -2.99
CA THR A 208 -7.13 12.15 -3.17
C THR A 208 -6.55 11.95 -4.58
N LYS A 209 -6.70 10.77 -5.19
CA LYS A 209 -6.32 10.52 -6.58
C LYS A 209 -7.16 11.33 -7.56
N ILE A 210 -8.47 11.45 -7.32
CA ILE A 210 -9.37 12.24 -8.17
C ILE A 210 -8.96 13.72 -8.20
N HIS A 211 -8.50 14.25 -7.07
CA HIS A 211 -7.98 15.61 -6.96
C HIS A 211 -6.53 15.78 -7.46
N THR A 212 -5.91 14.73 -8.00
CA THR A 212 -4.53 14.77 -8.50
C THR A 212 -4.53 14.51 -10.01
N PRO A 213 -4.57 15.55 -10.87
CA PRO A 213 -4.61 15.37 -12.33
C PRO A 213 -3.48 14.48 -12.89
N ALA A 214 -2.27 14.62 -12.34
CA ALA A 214 -1.10 13.81 -12.69
C ALA A 214 -1.27 12.31 -12.41
N PHE A 215 -2.23 11.91 -11.58
CA PHE A 215 -2.55 10.50 -11.37
C PHE A 215 -3.28 9.93 -12.60
N PHE A 216 -4.22 10.66 -13.20
CA PHE A 216 -4.97 10.19 -14.37
C PHE A 216 -4.22 10.31 -15.69
N SER A 217 -3.26 11.21 -15.80
CA SER A 217 -2.30 11.20 -16.91
C SER A 217 -1.33 10.01 -16.82
N GLY A 218 -1.24 9.35 -15.66
CA GLY A 218 -0.29 8.28 -15.37
C GLY A 218 1.10 8.78 -14.98
N ASP A 219 1.37 10.08 -15.07
CA ASP A 219 2.70 10.67 -14.82
C ASP A 219 3.21 10.40 -13.43
N GLN A 220 2.34 10.61 -12.43
CA GLN A 220 2.71 10.37 -11.04
C GLN A 220 3.10 8.91 -10.85
N LEU A 221 2.27 7.97 -11.32
CA LEU A 221 2.53 6.54 -11.12
C LEU A 221 3.76 6.06 -11.90
N GLN A 222 3.97 6.57 -13.12
CA GLN A 222 5.15 6.30 -13.93
C GLN A 222 6.43 6.78 -13.23
N TRP A 223 6.42 7.99 -12.66
CA TRP A 223 7.53 8.51 -11.87
C TRP A 223 7.89 7.56 -10.71
N TRP A 224 6.91 7.16 -9.89
CA TRP A 224 7.16 6.23 -8.79
C TRP A 224 7.68 4.86 -9.26
N MET A 225 7.26 4.40 -10.43
CA MET A 225 7.73 3.14 -11.03
C MET A 225 9.15 3.21 -11.61
N LEU A 226 9.65 4.40 -11.96
CA LEU A 226 11.00 4.60 -12.49
C LEU A 226 12.02 4.91 -11.39
N THR A 227 11.56 5.23 -10.19
CA THR A 227 12.43 5.56 -9.05
C THR A 227 12.45 4.45 -8.00
N ASP A 228 13.64 4.11 -7.50
CA ASP A 228 13.79 3.21 -6.35
C ASP A 228 13.57 3.94 -5.00
N LEU A 229 12.66 4.93 -4.94
CA LEU A 229 12.44 5.78 -3.75
C LEU A 229 12.01 4.99 -2.51
N ASN A 230 11.22 3.93 -2.68
CA ASN A 230 10.76 3.10 -1.57
C ASN A 230 11.68 1.90 -1.34
N TYR A 231 11.83 1.08 -2.39
CA TYR A 231 12.70 -0.09 -2.40
C TYR A 231 12.89 -0.52 -3.85
N LYS A 232 14.01 -1.21 -4.12
CA LYS A 232 14.28 -1.79 -5.44
C LYS A 232 13.17 -2.72 -5.87
N HIS A 233 12.63 -2.50 -7.06
CA HIS A 233 11.49 -3.27 -7.57
C HIS A 233 11.74 -3.79 -8.99
N PRO A 234 11.38 -5.05 -9.30
CA PRO A 234 11.77 -5.68 -10.55
C PRO A 234 10.92 -5.28 -11.75
N LEU A 235 9.66 -4.85 -11.54
CA LEU A 235 8.71 -4.61 -12.64
C LEU A 235 8.40 -3.13 -12.87
N GLY A 236 8.75 -2.25 -11.94
CA GLY A 236 8.42 -0.82 -12.02
C GLY A 236 8.94 -0.21 -13.32
N ALA A 237 10.26 -0.25 -13.54
CA ALA A 237 10.86 0.34 -14.75
C ALA A 237 10.31 -0.25 -16.05
N PHE A 238 10.03 -1.55 -16.09
CA PHE A 238 9.46 -2.21 -17.26
C PHE A 238 8.04 -1.72 -17.55
N ILE A 239 7.14 -1.71 -16.55
CA ILE A 239 5.76 -1.23 -16.73
C ILE A 239 5.73 0.28 -16.96
N GLY A 240 6.68 1.01 -16.38
CA GLY A 240 6.94 2.44 -16.61
C GLY A 240 7.11 2.81 -18.09
N MET A 241 7.51 1.86 -18.93
CA MET A 241 7.64 2.06 -20.39
C MET A 241 6.32 1.98 -21.17
N TYR A 242 5.20 1.68 -20.50
CA TYR A 242 3.89 1.53 -21.15
C TYR A 242 2.85 2.51 -20.58
N PRO A 243 2.96 3.84 -20.86
CA PRO A 243 2.12 4.86 -20.23
C PRO A 243 0.61 4.64 -20.41
N ALA A 244 0.17 4.16 -21.58
CA ALA A 244 -1.24 3.85 -21.83
C ALA A 244 -1.79 2.79 -20.86
N LEU A 245 -0.98 1.76 -20.54
CA LEU A 245 -1.35 0.75 -19.56
C LEU A 245 -1.45 1.37 -18.16
N ILE A 246 -0.52 2.25 -17.80
CA ILE A 246 -0.50 2.95 -16.50
C ILE A 246 -1.77 3.78 -16.32
N VAL A 247 -2.18 4.54 -17.33
CA VAL A 247 -3.44 5.30 -17.33
C VAL A 247 -4.62 4.38 -17.05
N VAL A 248 -4.74 3.27 -17.79
CA VAL A 248 -5.83 2.29 -17.58
C VAL A 248 -5.80 1.74 -16.14
N MET A 249 -4.63 1.39 -15.62
CA MET A 249 -4.46 0.94 -14.24
C MET A 249 -4.87 2.00 -13.22
N CYS A 250 -4.58 3.28 -13.46
CA CYS A 250 -5.01 4.39 -12.60
C CYS A 250 -6.54 4.49 -12.53
N TYR A 251 -7.24 4.43 -13.67
CA TYR A 251 -8.71 4.42 -13.67
C TYR A 251 -9.29 3.19 -12.96
N ILE A 252 -8.74 2.00 -13.23
CA ILE A 252 -9.16 0.75 -12.56
C ILE A 252 -8.97 0.87 -11.04
N ALA A 253 -7.83 1.41 -10.59
CA ALA A 253 -7.53 1.60 -9.18
C ALA A 253 -8.57 2.52 -8.51
N VAL A 254 -8.87 3.68 -9.10
CA VAL A 254 -9.85 4.63 -8.55
C VAL A 254 -11.25 4.01 -8.49
N VAL A 255 -11.70 3.37 -9.56
CA VAL A 255 -13.03 2.72 -9.60
C VAL A 255 -13.11 1.61 -8.55
N TRP A 256 -12.08 0.77 -8.44
CA TRP A 256 -12.04 -0.29 -7.45
C TRP A 256 -12.04 0.28 -6.02
N GLU A 257 -11.23 1.29 -5.73
CA GLU A 257 -11.14 1.92 -4.40
C GLU A 257 -12.47 2.56 -3.97
N LEU A 258 -13.16 3.28 -4.87
CA LEU A 258 -14.48 3.86 -4.61
C LEU A 258 -15.53 2.79 -4.32
N MET A 259 -15.53 1.71 -5.11
CA MET A 259 -16.54 0.66 -5.03
C MET A 259 -16.28 -0.36 -3.92
N PHE A 260 -15.04 -0.45 -3.41
CA PHE A 260 -14.63 -1.45 -2.42
C PHE A 260 -15.52 -1.42 -1.18
N ILE A 261 -15.75 -0.23 -0.61
CA ILE A 261 -16.56 -0.07 0.61
C ILE A 261 -18.01 -0.54 0.42
N MET A 262 -18.53 -0.56 -0.80
CA MET A 262 -19.91 -1.00 -1.08
C MET A 262 -19.99 -2.47 -1.48
N LEU A 263 -18.97 -3.00 -2.17
CA LEU A 263 -19.06 -4.31 -2.84
C LEU A 263 -18.30 -5.44 -2.13
N ALA A 264 -17.41 -5.12 -1.18
CA ALA A 264 -16.57 -6.12 -0.50
C ALA A 264 -17.29 -6.96 0.59
N TRP A 265 -18.61 -6.82 0.79
CA TRP A 265 -19.28 -7.39 1.98
C TRP A 265 -19.67 -8.86 1.89
N LYS A 266 -20.23 -9.33 0.77
CA LYS A 266 -20.82 -10.68 0.67
C LYS A 266 -20.70 -11.30 -0.72
N GLY A 267 -20.85 -12.62 -0.78
CA GLY A 267 -21.01 -13.39 -2.02
C GLY A 267 -19.84 -13.27 -3.01
N LEU A 268 -20.17 -13.31 -4.31
CA LEU A 268 -19.21 -13.22 -5.40
C LEU A 268 -18.52 -11.84 -5.48
N SER A 269 -19.25 -10.75 -5.22
CA SER A 269 -18.67 -9.40 -5.25
C SER A 269 -17.55 -9.25 -4.23
N ARG A 270 -17.74 -9.76 -3.00
CA ARG A 270 -16.69 -9.82 -1.98
C ARG A 270 -15.46 -10.55 -2.49
N LEU A 271 -15.64 -11.74 -3.07
CA LEU A 271 -14.53 -12.54 -3.58
C LEU A 271 -13.75 -11.78 -4.66
N VAL A 272 -14.46 -11.18 -5.63
CA VAL A 272 -13.85 -10.41 -6.72
C VAL A 272 -13.10 -9.20 -6.17
N PHE A 273 -13.71 -8.39 -5.32
CA PHE A 273 -13.09 -7.16 -4.79
C PHE A 273 -11.90 -7.42 -3.87
N LEU A 274 -11.97 -8.47 -3.03
CA LEU A 274 -10.83 -8.86 -2.20
C LEU A 274 -9.69 -9.44 -3.06
N THR A 275 -10.01 -10.25 -4.08
CA THR A 275 -8.99 -10.78 -5.00
C THR A 275 -8.31 -9.66 -5.77
N LEU A 276 -9.08 -8.71 -6.32
CA LEU A 276 -8.54 -7.51 -6.97
C LEU A 276 -7.67 -6.71 -6.00
N GLY A 277 -8.09 -6.56 -4.75
CA GLY A 277 -7.29 -5.91 -3.71
C GLY A 277 -5.97 -6.62 -3.43
N VAL A 278 -5.98 -7.95 -3.35
CA VAL A 278 -4.76 -8.75 -3.18
C VAL A 278 -3.83 -8.55 -4.37
N VAL A 279 -4.34 -8.69 -5.60
CA VAL A 279 -3.55 -8.47 -6.83
C VAL A 279 -3.00 -7.06 -6.88
N PHE A 280 -3.81 -6.04 -6.57
CA PHE A 280 -3.40 -4.65 -6.53
C PHE A 280 -2.21 -4.45 -5.59
N HIS A 281 -2.29 -4.90 -4.34
CA HIS A 281 -1.21 -4.70 -3.37
C HIS A 281 0.03 -5.55 -3.67
N VAL A 282 -0.13 -6.77 -4.19
CA VAL A 282 0.99 -7.55 -4.72
C VAL A 282 1.68 -6.81 -5.85
N MET A 283 0.92 -6.20 -6.77
CA MET A 283 1.50 -5.40 -7.84
C MET A 283 2.25 -4.18 -7.29
N THR A 284 1.71 -3.46 -6.30
CA THR A 284 2.44 -2.33 -5.69
C THR A 284 3.76 -2.73 -5.03
N PHE A 285 3.89 -3.97 -4.55
CA PHE A 285 5.17 -4.49 -4.10
C PHE A 285 6.16 -4.60 -5.26
N PHE A 286 5.74 -5.22 -6.37
CA PHE A 286 6.62 -5.47 -7.53
C PHE A 286 6.87 -4.26 -8.41
N THR A 287 6.00 -3.24 -8.39
CA THR A 287 6.10 -2.06 -9.24
C THR A 287 6.53 -0.79 -8.52
N LEU A 288 6.28 -0.67 -7.21
CA LEU A 288 6.55 0.54 -6.42
C LEU A 288 7.46 0.29 -5.21
N GLY A 289 7.86 -0.95 -4.95
CA GLY A 289 8.75 -1.29 -3.84
C GLY A 289 8.12 -1.11 -2.46
N LEU A 290 6.79 -1.11 -2.36
CA LEU A 290 6.09 -0.95 -1.08
C LEU A 290 6.14 -2.25 -0.27
N LEU A 291 7.17 -2.46 0.55
CA LEU A 291 7.35 -3.71 1.30
C LEU A 291 6.34 -3.89 2.45
N SER A 292 6.15 -2.86 3.26
CA SER A 292 5.36 -2.94 4.50
C SER A 292 3.86 -2.70 4.30
N PHE A 293 3.48 -1.97 3.26
CA PHE A 293 2.09 -1.58 3.02
C PHE A 293 1.18 -2.75 2.60
N PRO A 294 1.55 -3.62 1.63
CA PRO A 294 0.73 -4.77 1.23
C PRO A 294 0.38 -5.72 2.38
N PRO A 295 1.32 -6.15 3.25
CA PRO A 295 0.96 -7.03 4.36
C PRO A 295 0.01 -6.40 5.38
N VAL A 296 0.08 -5.08 5.61
CA VAL A 296 -0.88 -4.36 6.45
C VAL A 296 -2.29 -4.40 5.82
N CYS A 297 -2.39 -4.16 4.52
CA CYS A 297 -3.66 -4.24 3.79
C CYS A 297 -4.23 -5.68 3.79
N PHE A 298 -3.38 -6.68 3.62
CA PHE A 298 -3.78 -8.08 3.72
C PHE A 298 -4.33 -8.44 5.11
N ALA A 299 -3.75 -7.89 6.18
CA ALA A 299 -4.27 -8.06 7.53
C ALA A 299 -5.73 -7.55 7.65
N CYS A 300 -6.06 -6.41 7.02
CA CYS A 300 -7.43 -5.93 6.93
C CYS A 300 -8.35 -6.86 6.12
N TYR A 301 -7.87 -7.43 5.01
CA TYR A 301 -8.66 -8.35 4.20
C TYR A 301 -9.05 -9.62 4.94
N LEU A 302 -8.21 -10.10 5.85
CA LEU A 302 -8.54 -11.23 6.72
C LEU A 302 -9.77 -10.95 7.60
N ALA A 303 -10.08 -9.68 7.89
CA ALA A 303 -11.31 -9.31 8.59
C ALA A 303 -12.58 -9.56 7.74
N PHE A 304 -12.48 -9.77 6.42
CA PHE A 304 -13.62 -10.14 5.58
C PHE A 304 -13.89 -11.65 5.53
N MET A 305 -12.99 -12.48 6.07
CA MET A 305 -13.17 -13.93 6.13
C MET A 305 -14.36 -14.31 7.02
N ASN A 306 -15.27 -15.11 6.48
CA ASN A 306 -16.39 -15.71 7.22
C ASN A 306 -16.10 -17.17 7.59
N ASP A 307 -17.08 -17.80 8.22
CA ASP A 307 -16.99 -19.19 8.65
C ASP A 307 -16.84 -20.18 7.49
N ASP A 308 -17.47 -19.92 6.35
CA ASP A 308 -17.37 -20.79 5.18
C ASP A 308 -15.98 -20.72 4.55
N ASP A 309 -15.39 -19.51 4.49
CA ASP A 309 -14.02 -19.31 4.02
C ASP A 309 -13.02 -20.07 4.91
N ALA A 310 -13.21 -20.01 6.24
CA ALA A 310 -12.39 -20.73 7.19
C ALA A 310 -12.55 -22.27 7.07
N ARG A 311 -13.78 -22.75 6.84
CA ARG A 311 -14.11 -24.16 6.56
C ARG A 311 -13.37 -24.64 5.32
N TRP A 312 -13.45 -23.86 4.25
CA TRP A 312 -12.82 -24.14 2.97
C TRP A 312 -11.29 -24.19 3.09
N LEU A 313 -10.67 -23.19 3.74
CA LEU A 313 -9.23 -23.17 3.99
C LEU A 313 -8.78 -24.36 4.83
N ALA A 314 -9.53 -24.70 5.88
CA ALA A 314 -9.20 -25.85 6.72
C ALA A 314 -9.33 -27.18 5.95
N ALA A 315 -10.33 -27.32 5.09
CA ALA A 315 -10.50 -28.50 4.23
C ALA A 315 -9.37 -28.62 3.19
N GLY A 316 -9.03 -27.51 2.52
CA GLY A 316 -7.91 -27.44 1.58
C GLY A 316 -6.58 -27.77 2.25
N GLY A 317 -6.33 -27.21 3.44
CA GLY A 317 -5.14 -27.52 4.25
C GLY A 317 -5.06 -29.00 4.61
N ARG A 318 -6.15 -29.62 5.06
CA ARG A 318 -6.20 -31.08 5.33
C ARG A 318 -5.96 -31.92 4.07
N TRP A 319 -6.44 -31.48 2.92
CA TRP A 319 -6.17 -32.14 1.64
C TRP A 319 -4.69 -32.05 1.27
N TRP A 320 -4.10 -30.85 1.32
CA TRP A 320 -2.67 -30.63 1.04
C TRP A 320 -1.76 -31.41 2.00
N LEU A 321 -2.04 -31.40 3.29
CA LEU A 321 -1.27 -32.16 4.29
C LEU A 321 -1.34 -33.68 4.09
N ARG A 322 -2.46 -34.19 3.55
CA ARG A 322 -2.57 -35.60 3.13
C ARG A 322 -1.75 -35.86 1.87
N LYS A 323 -1.86 -35.00 0.86
CA LYS A 323 -1.15 -35.14 -0.42
C LYS A 323 0.36 -35.07 -0.26
N LEU A 324 0.86 -34.22 0.63
CA LEU A 324 2.28 -34.09 0.92
C LEU A 324 2.79 -35.13 1.94
N HIS A 325 1.94 -36.07 2.40
CA HIS A 325 2.24 -37.04 3.47
C HIS A 325 2.75 -36.40 4.79
N LEU A 326 2.60 -35.09 4.96
CA LEU A 326 3.05 -34.34 6.14
C LEU A 326 2.19 -34.59 7.37
N ARG A 327 0.99 -35.16 7.21
CA ARG A 327 0.08 -35.46 8.32
C ARG A 327 0.75 -36.34 9.39
N GLY A 328 1.56 -37.33 8.99
CA GLY A 328 2.29 -38.17 9.93
C GLY A 328 3.37 -37.41 10.70
N ALA A 329 4.09 -36.51 10.03
CA ALA A 329 5.09 -35.64 10.68
C ALA A 329 4.44 -34.67 11.67
N LEU A 330 3.35 -33.99 11.27
CA LEU A 330 2.62 -33.07 12.13
C LEU A 330 1.99 -33.78 13.32
N ASN A 331 1.42 -34.98 13.13
CA ASN A 331 0.87 -35.76 14.25
C ASN A 331 1.98 -36.18 15.22
N ARG A 332 3.19 -36.50 14.74
CA ARG A 332 4.35 -36.80 15.61
C ARG A 332 4.81 -35.57 16.38
N ILE A 333 4.95 -34.42 15.72
CA ILE A 333 5.30 -33.16 16.38
C ILE A 333 4.23 -32.80 17.41
N HIS A 334 2.96 -32.93 17.04
CA HIS A 334 1.84 -32.69 17.93
C HIS A 334 1.88 -33.61 19.15
N ALA A 335 2.06 -34.92 18.95
CA ALA A 335 2.15 -35.91 20.02
C ALA A 335 3.34 -35.63 20.96
N GLN A 336 4.51 -35.27 20.42
CA GLN A 336 5.68 -34.86 21.20
C GLN A 336 5.38 -33.59 22.01
N TRP A 337 4.72 -32.60 21.40
CA TRP A 337 4.38 -31.35 22.06
C TRP A 337 3.30 -31.54 23.14
N THR A 338 2.29 -32.37 22.89
CA THR A 338 1.31 -32.77 23.91
C THR A 338 1.96 -33.56 25.04
N GLY A 339 2.93 -34.42 24.73
CA GLY A 339 3.70 -35.15 25.75
C GLY A 339 4.58 -34.22 26.60
N LEU A 340 5.25 -33.26 25.98
CA LEU A 340 6.03 -32.22 26.67
C LEU A 340 5.15 -31.36 27.57
N THR A 341 3.96 -30.98 27.09
CA THR A 341 3.03 -30.14 27.85
C THR A 341 2.29 -30.91 28.93
N ALA A 342 2.01 -32.21 28.74
CA ALA A 342 1.52 -33.09 29.80
C ALA A 342 2.55 -33.31 30.92
N LYS A 343 3.84 -33.26 30.60
CA LYS A 343 4.94 -33.28 31.59
C LYS A 343 5.09 -31.95 32.34
N LEU A 344 4.54 -30.85 31.84
CA LEU A 344 4.51 -29.60 32.61
C LEU A 344 3.50 -29.75 33.74
N SER A 345 3.95 -29.58 34.98
CA SER A 345 3.04 -29.62 36.13
C SER A 345 1.93 -28.57 35.95
N PRO A 346 0.69 -28.87 36.38
CA PRO A 346 -0.42 -27.91 36.35
C PRO A 346 -0.05 -26.53 36.94
N GLY A 347 0.84 -26.51 37.93
CA GLY A 347 1.41 -25.29 38.51
C GLY A 347 2.19 -24.43 37.51
N ARG A 348 3.01 -25.02 36.63
CA ARG A 348 3.75 -24.26 35.59
C ARG A 348 2.81 -23.64 34.55
N LEU A 349 1.76 -24.37 34.15
CA LEU A 349 0.74 -23.85 33.25
C LEU A 349 -0.10 -22.74 33.91
N ALA A 350 -0.38 -22.86 35.22
CA ALA A 350 -1.02 -21.81 35.99
C ALA A 350 -0.13 -20.55 36.10
N MET A 351 1.18 -20.73 36.27
CA MET A 351 2.15 -19.64 36.28
C MET A 351 2.16 -18.85 34.96
N LEU A 352 2.15 -19.52 33.80
CA LEU A 352 2.06 -18.84 32.48
C LEU A 352 0.79 -18.00 32.29
N LYS A 353 -0.27 -18.28 33.07
CA LYS A 353 -1.50 -17.48 33.08
C LYS A 353 -1.40 -16.24 33.97
N GLN A 354 -0.38 -16.12 34.82
CA GLN A 354 -0.24 -14.96 35.71
C GLN A 354 0.27 -13.74 34.93
N PRO A 355 -0.36 -12.55 35.06
CA PRO A 355 0.14 -11.31 34.45
C PRO A 355 1.58 -10.97 34.87
N ALA A 356 1.96 -11.32 36.10
CA ALA A 356 3.30 -11.10 36.64
C ALA A 356 4.40 -11.75 35.79
N VAL A 357 4.14 -12.93 35.20
CA VAL A 357 5.13 -13.62 34.35
C VAL A 357 5.37 -12.88 33.04
N TRP A 358 4.31 -12.33 32.44
CA TRP A 358 4.45 -11.51 31.24
C TRP A 358 5.17 -10.20 31.56
N GLY A 359 4.83 -9.55 32.68
CA GLY A 359 5.51 -8.34 33.15
C GLY A 359 6.99 -8.57 33.47
N ALA A 360 7.33 -9.67 34.13
CA ALA A 360 8.71 -10.09 34.35
C ALA A 360 9.43 -10.36 33.02
N GLY A 361 8.76 -10.98 32.05
CA GLY A 361 9.27 -11.16 30.69
C GLY A 361 9.60 -9.82 30.01
N CYS A 362 8.72 -8.83 30.12
CA CYS A 362 9.00 -7.46 29.64
C CYS A 362 10.22 -6.86 30.31
N ALA A 363 10.32 -6.92 31.64
CA ALA A 363 11.44 -6.35 32.39
C ALA A 363 12.77 -7.03 32.02
N CYS A 364 12.81 -8.36 32.00
CA CYS A 364 14.00 -9.12 31.61
C CYS A 364 14.42 -8.81 30.17
N LEU A 365 13.49 -8.81 29.22
CA LEU A 365 13.83 -8.51 27.82
C LEU A 365 14.21 -7.05 27.61
N ALA A 366 13.62 -6.11 28.34
CA ALA A 366 14.06 -4.71 28.32
C ALA A 366 15.53 -4.58 28.75
N LEU A 367 15.91 -5.23 29.85
CA LEU A 367 17.31 -5.26 30.32
C LEU A 367 18.24 -5.94 29.31
N MET A 368 17.81 -7.07 28.73
CA MET A 368 18.58 -7.75 27.68
C MET A 368 18.72 -6.89 26.41
N GLY A 369 17.67 -6.16 26.03
CA GLY A 369 17.68 -5.25 24.89
C GLY A 369 18.66 -4.10 25.11
N VAL A 370 18.64 -3.49 26.29
CA VAL A 370 19.63 -2.47 26.68
C VAL A 370 21.04 -3.05 26.64
N ALA A 371 21.27 -4.23 27.23
CA ALA A 371 22.57 -4.88 27.22
C ALA A 371 23.04 -5.19 25.79
N ALA A 372 22.14 -5.65 24.92
CA ALA A 372 22.44 -5.90 23.51
C ALA A 372 22.76 -4.61 22.74
N GLU A 373 22.01 -3.52 22.95
CA GLU A 373 22.34 -2.20 22.36
C GLU A 373 23.70 -1.70 22.84
N TYR A 374 24.01 -1.89 24.13
CA TYR A 374 25.30 -1.52 24.71
C TYR A 374 26.45 -2.36 24.17
N GLN A 375 26.22 -3.64 23.84
CA GLN A 375 27.23 -4.48 23.20
C GLN A 375 27.44 -4.12 21.72
N LEU A 376 26.39 -3.69 21.04
CA LEU A 376 26.48 -3.24 19.65
C LEU A 376 27.26 -1.93 19.53
N ASP A 377 27.11 -1.02 20.51
CA ASP A 377 27.80 0.28 20.66
C ASP A 377 28.26 0.89 19.33
N ARG A 378 27.33 1.07 18.39
CA ARG A 378 27.64 1.44 16.99
C ARG A 378 28.44 2.72 16.85
N TYR A 379 28.31 3.60 17.82
CA TYR A 379 28.97 4.90 17.89
C TYR A 379 30.16 4.91 18.83
N GLY A 380 30.52 3.78 19.43
CA GLY A 380 31.61 3.68 20.40
C GLY A 380 31.44 4.57 21.63
N VAL A 381 30.23 5.03 21.96
CA VAL A 381 30.00 6.03 23.03
C VAL A 381 30.46 5.49 24.39
N ARG A 382 30.48 4.18 24.57
CA ARG A 382 30.81 3.52 25.84
C ARG A 382 32.21 2.93 25.86
N ARG A 383 33.00 3.17 24.81
CA ARG A 383 34.38 2.70 24.74
C ARG A 383 35.28 3.59 25.62
N PRO A 384 36.36 3.06 26.21
CA PRO A 384 37.31 3.86 26.99
C PRO A 384 37.91 5.03 26.22
N GLU A 385 38.03 4.89 24.90
CA GLU A 385 38.57 5.91 24.00
C GLU A 385 37.59 7.07 23.71
N GLY A 386 36.34 6.95 24.17
CA GLY A 386 35.25 7.88 23.86
C GLY A 386 34.50 7.54 22.56
N PRO A 387 33.48 8.34 22.19
CA PRO A 387 32.71 8.15 20.97
C PRO A 387 33.61 8.07 19.73
N LEU A 388 33.22 7.22 18.77
CA LEU A 388 33.88 7.12 17.48
C LEU A 388 33.93 8.51 16.84
N VAL A 389 35.14 8.96 16.53
CA VAL A 389 35.36 10.19 15.79
C VAL A 389 34.85 9.97 14.36
N LEU A 390 34.00 10.88 13.87
CA LEU A 390 33.58 10.85 12.48
C LEU A 390 34.81 10.94 11.59
N GLU A 391 35.00 9.92 10.75
CA GLU A 391 36.06 9.96 9.75
C GLU A 391 35.70 11.05 8.72
N PRO A 392 36.64 11.95 8.39
CA PRO A 392 36.42 12.90 7.31
C PRO A 392 36.02 12.14 6.05
N MET A 393 34.87 12.50 5.47
CA MET A 393 34.42 11.92 4.21
C MET A 393 35.53 12.06 3.17
N ASN A 394 35.77 10.98 2.42
CA ASN A 394 36.77 10.99 1.36
C ASN A 394 36.50 12.19 0.43
N GLN A 395 37.50 13.04 0.18
CA GLN A 395 37.29 14.24 -0.63
C GLN A 395 36.73 13.94 -2.02
N ALA A 396 37.09 12.80 -2.63
CA ALA A 396 36.53 12.40 -3.91
C ALA A 396 35.04 12.06 -3.81
N GLU A 397 34.60 11.48 -2.70
CA GLU A 397 33.18 11.21 -2.42
C GLU A 397 32.41 12.49 -2.09
N ALA A 398 32.97 13.37 -1.25
CA ALA A 398 32.39 14.69 -0.97
C ALA A 398 32.24 15.50 -2.26
N ARG A 399 33.23 15.46 -3.16
CA ARG A 399 33.15 16.06 -4.50
C ARG A 399 32.04 15.47 -5.35
N LYS A 400 31.64 14.20 -5.18
CA LYS A 400 30.47 13.64 -5.89
C LYS A 400 29.17 14.24 -5.39
N PHE A 401 29.01 14.43 -4.09
CA PHE A 401 27.83 15.06 -3.51
C PHE A 401 27.72 16.55 -3.84
N LEU A 402 28.87 17.24 -3.94
CA LEU A 402 28.96 18.65 -4.28
C LEU A 402 29.10 18.92 -5.77
N ALA A 403 29.29 17.87 -6.58
CA ALA A 403 29.39 18.02 -8.03
C ALA A 403 28.08 18.60 -8.55
N PRO A 404 28.13 19.54 -9.50
CA PRO A 404 26.92 19.93 -10.22
C PRO A 404 26.31 18.67 -10.84
N THR A 405 24.98 18.62 -10.87
CA THR A 405 24.25 17.56 -11.57
C THR A 405 24.85 17.40 -12.96
N PRO A 406 25.22 16.17 -13.38
CA PRO A 406 25.76 15.95 -14.72
C PRO A 406 24.82 16.57 -15.75
N GLN A 407 25.36 17.39 -16.65
CA GLN A 407 24.58 17.87 -17.78
C GLN A 407 24.29 16.68 -18.69
N PHE A 408 23.02 16.32 -18.79
CA PHE A 408 22.57 15.31 -19.74
C PHE A 408 22.63 15.90 -21.15
N ARG A 409 23.03 15.09 -22.14
CA ARG A 409 22.92 15.48 -23.54
C ARG A 409 21.45 15.76 -23.82
N GLU A 410 21.14 16.74 -24.67
CA GLU A 410 19.75 17.07 -25.01
C GLU A 410 18.95 15.85 -25.45
N VAL A 411 19.57 14.92 -26.20
CA VAL A 411 18.93 13.68 -26.64
C VAL A 411 18.58 12.71 -25.52
N ASP A 412 19.36 12.67 -24.43
CA ASP A 412 19.12 11.76 -23.31
C ASP A 412 17.96 12.22 -22.42
N LYS A 413 17.48 13.45 -22.60
CA LYS A 413 16.31 14.00 -21.89
C LYS A 413 14.98 13.54 -22.50
N PHE A 414 15.02 12.88 -23.66
CA PHE A 414 13.84 12.42 -24.38
C PHE A 414 13.77 10.90 -24.33
N PHE A 415 12.63 10.38 -23.86
CA PHE A 415 12.35 8.96 -23.88
C PHE A 415 11.91 8.51 -25.28
N ALA A 416 10.93 9.23 -25.86
CA ALA A 416 10.36 8.91 -27.15
C ALA A 416 9.78 10.16 -27.81
N ILE A 417 9.76 10.17 -29.14
CA ILE A 417 9.06 11.17 -29.94
C ILE A 417 8.18 10.43 -30.94
N ASP A 418 6.88 10.59 -30.77
CA ASP A 418 5.84 9.91 -31.53
C ASP A 418 4.94 10.93 -32.26
N ILE A 419 4.38 10.51 -33.39
CA ILE A 419 3.47 11.31 -34.22
C ILE A 419 2.17 10.53 -34.44
N GLY A 420 1.03 11.19 -34.32
CA GLY A 420 -0.28 10.55 -34.45
C GLY A 420 -1.44 11.54 -34.48
N THR A 421 -2.67 11.07 -34.23
CA THR A 421 -3.89 11.90 -34.37
C THR A 421 -4.75 11.96 -33.11
N LEU A 422 -4.68 10.95 -32.23
CA LEU A 422 -5.57 10.82 -31.08
C LEU A 422 -4.78 10.75 -29.78
N LEU A 423 -5.11 11.65 -28.85
CA LEU A 423 -4.67 11.60 -27.46
C LEU A 423 -5.74 10.92 -26.60
N VAL A 424 -5.33 10.00 -25.72
CA VAL A 424 -6.16 9.42 -24.66
C VAL A 424 -5.45 9.67 -23.34
N ALA A 425 -6.05 10.46 -22.44
CA ALA A 425 -5.41 10.92 -21.20
C ALA A 425 -4.02 11.53 -21.43
N ASP A 426 -3.93 12.43 -22.41
CA ASP A 426 -2.69 13.06 -22.87
C ASP A 426 -1.60 12.08 -23.35
N GLN A 427 -1.92 10.83 -23.66
CA GLN A 427 -1.01 9.87 -24.29
C GLN A 427 -1.40 9.65 -25.74
N LEU A 428 -0.41 9.65 -26.64
CA LEU A 428 -0.67 9.40 -28.05
C LEU A 428 -1.07 7.94 -28.29
N ALA A 429 -2.37 7.71 -28.49
CA ALA A 429 -2.96 6.37 -28.60
C ALA A 429 -2.86 5.82 -30.02
N ILE A 430 -3.05 6.67 -31.03
CA ILE A 430 -2.99 6.27 -32.45
C ILE A 430 -1.77 6.92 -33.08
N ARG A 431 -0.70 6.15 -33.20
CA ARG A 431 0.50 6.54 -33.96
C ARG A 431 0.22 6.36 -35.44
N LYS A 432 0.48 7.38 -36.25
CA LYS A 432 0.21 7.39 -37.70
C LYS A 432 1.31 8.17 -38.40
N GLN A 433 1.71 7.72 -39.58
CA GLN A 433 2.70 8.40 -40.42
C GLN A 433 2.08 9.01 -41.68
N HIS A 434 0.84 8.68 -42.03
CA HIS A 434 0.16 9.19 -43.22
C HIS A 434 -0.99 10.08 -42.77
N PHE A 435 -1.06 11.31 -43.25
CA PHE A 435 -2.07 12.27 -42.82
C PHE A 435 -2.86 12.77 -44.01
N GLY A 436 -4.18 12.83 -43.88
CA GLY A 436 -5.03 13.49 -44.87
C GLY A 436 -5.03 15.01 -44.68
N ARG A 437 -5.24 15.77 -45.77
CA ARG A 437 -5.53 17.20 -45.64
C ARG A 437 -6.78 17.43 -44.78
N GLY A 438 -6.68 18.32 -43.81
CA GLY A 438 -7.73 18.59 -42.82
C GLY A 438 -7.67 17.72 -41.55
N GLU A 439 -6.79 16.70 -41.48
CA GLU A 439 -6.53 15.99 -40.22
C GLU A 439 -5.68 16.85 -39.27
N SER A 440 -5.77 16.58 -37.96
CA SER A 440 -4.85 17.17 -36.97
C SER A 440 -3.78 16.16 -36.60
N MET A 441 -2.52 16.54 -36.82
CA MET A 441 -1.35 15.79 -36.38
C MET A 441 -0.97 16.25 -34.96
N THR A 442 -0.67 15.31 -34.09
CA THR A 442 -0.08 15.57 -32.77
C THR A 442 1.32 14.97 -32.73
N VAL A 443 2.31 15.79 -32.41
CA VAL A 443 3.67 15.36 -32.11
C VAL A 443 3.84 15.38 -30.59
N GLN A 444 4.12 14.22 -30.01
CA GLN A 444 4.31 14.08 -28.57
C GLN A 444 5.77 13.76 -28.28
N CYS A 445 6.41 14.63 -27.49
CA CYS A 445 7.71 14.39 -26.89
C CYS A 445 7.51 13.81 -25.49
N GLN A 446 7.92 12.57 -25.25
CA GLN A 446 7.98 11.96 -23.93
C GLN A 446 9.36 12.25 -23.33
N LEU A 447 9.39 12.81 -22.13
CA LEU A 447 10.58 13.31 -21.48
C LEU A 447 11.01 12.36 -20.35
N LEU A 448 12.32 12.28 -20.13
CA LEU A 448 12.92 11.50 -19.05
C LEU A 448 13.23 12.42 -17.87
N PRO A 449 12.48 12.33 -16.75
CA PRO A 449 12.80 13.11 -15.57
C PRO A 449 13.92 12.39 -14.76
N PRO A 450 14.75 13.13 -14.00
CA PRO A 450 14.75 14.58 -13.90
C PRO A 450 15.37 15.25 -15.14
N HIS A 451 14.73 16.32 -15.62
CA HIS A 451 15.29 17.26 -16.58
C HIS A 451 15.05 18.70 -16.09
N GLU A 452 15.85 19.65 -16.55
CA GLU A 452 15.63 21.07 -16.29
C GLU A 452 14.40 21.62 -17.05
N ASP A 453 14.04 22.88 -16.80
CA ASP A 453 13.05 23.56 -17.63
C ASP A 453 13.63 23.71 -19.05
N MET A 454 12.99 23.12 -20.05
CA MET A 454 13.48 23.05 -21.43
C MET A 454 12.64 23.93 -22.36
N TYR A 455 13.32 24.56 -23.31
CA TYR A 455 12.68 25.20 -24.45
C TYR A 455 12.70 24.24 -25.65
N LEU A 456 11.52 23.85 -26.10
CA LEU A 456 11.33 22.85 -27.14
C LEU A 456 10.76 23.50 -28.40
N GLU A 457 11.41 23.26 -29.54
CA GLU A 457 10.95 23.68 -30.86
C GLU A 457 10.52 22.43 -31.65
N CYS A 458 9.35 22.50 -32.27
CA CYS A 458 8.86 21.49 -33.21
C CYS A 458 8.70 22.14 -34.59
N MET A 459 9.53 21.72 -35.54
CA MET A 459 9.51 22.21 -36.91
C MET A 459 8.99 21.13 -37.85
N ILE A 460 8.25 21.53 -38.87
CA ILE A 460 7.89 20.69 -40.01
C ILE A 460 8.70 21.16 -41.20
N LEU A 461 9.43 20.23 -41.81
CA LEU A 461 10.21 20.43 -43.02
C LEU A 461 9.56 19.68 -44.19
N ASP A 462 9.55 20.28 -45.36
CA ASP A 462 9.17 19.61 -46.61
C ASP A 462 10.27 18.67 -47.14
N ALA A 463 10.10 18.18 -48.38
CA ALA A 463 11.05 17.27 -49.01
C ALA A 463 12.38 17.95 -49.35
N GLU A 464 12.36 19.26 -49.60
CA GLU A 464 13.50 20.12 -49.90
C GLU A 464 14.21 20.60 -48.63
N GLY A 465 13.64 20.35 -47.45
CA GLY A 465 14.18 20.75 -46.15
C GLY A 465 13.82 22.19 -45.76
N LEU A 466 12.86 22.82 -46.44
CA LEU A 466 12.35 24.14 -46.07
C LEU A 466 11.36 24.01 -44.90
N ILE A 467 11.42 24.98 -43.99
CA ILE A 467 10.51 25.03 -42.84
C ILE A 467 9.13 25.50 -43.32
N VAL A 468 8.16 24.58 -43.33
CA VAL A 468 6.75 24.88 -43.64
C VAL A 468 5.94 25.21 -42.40
N GLY A 469 6.47 24.93 -41.20
CA GLY A 469 5.83 25.26 -39.95
C GLY A 469 6.75 25.13 -38.73
N GLN A 470 6.55 25.98 -37.72
CA GLN A 470 7.27 25.96 -36.45
C GLN A 470 6.31 26.24 -35.29
N GLN A 471 6.43 25.46 -34.21
CA GLN A 471 5.77 25.67 -32.93
C GLN A 471 6.80 25.52 -31.81
N GLU A 472 6.56 26.21 -30.70
CA GLU A 472 7.48 26.31 -29.58
C GLU A 472 6.72 26.11 -28.28
N THR A 473 7.34 25.44 -27.32
CA THR A 473 6.75 25.24 -25.99
C THR A 473 7.83 25.16 -24.93
N VAL A 474 7.48 25.47 -23.70
CA VAL A 474 8.35 25.31 -22.53
C VAL A 474 7.91 24.06 -21.78
N ALA A 475 8.78 23.06 -21.70
CA ALA A 475 8.57 21.90 -20.87
C ALA A 475 9.20 22.15 -19.50
N THR A 476 8.36 22.38 -18.49
CA THR A 476 8.84 22.55 -17.10
C THR A 476 9.37 21.22 -16.56
N ARG A 477 10.26 21.27 -15.57
CA ARG A 477 10.90 20.10 -14.92
C ARG A 477 9.94 19.01 -14.41
N GLU A 478 8.68 19.37 -14.18
CA GLU A 478 7.62 18.47 -13.68
C GLU A 478 6.84 17.79 -14.83
N MET A 479 7.05 18.21 -16.07
CA MET A 479 6.33 17.70 -17.23
C MET A 479 7.05 16.49 -17.82
N ASN A 480 6.43 15.32 -17.78
CA ASN A 480 6.98 14.14 -18.47
C ASN A 480 6.66 14.12 -19.97
N ARG A 481 5.96 15.14 -20.49
CA ARG A 481 5.53 15.19 -21.88
C ARG A 481 5.31 16.61 -22.38
N ALA A 482 5.55 16.82 -23.66
CA ALA A 482 5.18 18.03 -24.39
C ALA A 482 4.46 17.66 -25.69
N ASN A 483 3.32 18.29 -25.96
CA ASN A 483 2.49 18.02 -27.13
C ASN A 483 2.48 19.23 -28.07
N PHE A 484 2.68 18.99 -29.35
CA PHE A 484 2.52 19.98 -30.43
C PHE A 484 1.38 19.53 -31.31
N VAL A 485 0.38 20.39 -31.50
CA VAL A 485 -0.82 20.06 -32.28
C VAL A 485 -0.82 20.88 -33.56
N TRP A 486 -0.78 20.19 -34.69
CA TRP A 486 -0.67 20.75 -36.02
C TRP A 486 -1.89 20.39 -36.87
N PRO A 487 -2.77 21.34 -37.20
CA PRO A 487 -3.76 21.10 -38.23
C PRO A 487 -3.04 21.00 -39.59
N ILE A 488 -3.21 19.88 -40.30
CA ILE A 488 -2.65 19.65 -41.63
C ILE A 488 -3.49 20.45 -42.65
N CYS A 489 -3.23 21.75 -42.70
CA CYS A 489 -3.87 22.72 -43.60
C CYS A 489 -3.16 22.81 -44.96
N GLU A 490 -3.62 23.73 -45.81
CA GLU A 490 -3.05 24.00 -47.15
C GLU A 490 -1.55 24.32 -47.14
N ASN A 491 -1.01 24.81 -46.01
CA ASN A 491 0.40 25.17 -45.87
C ASN A 491 1.34 23.95 -45.82
N VAL A 492 0.82 22.75 -45.52
CA VAL A 492 1.60 21.51 -45.59
C VAL A 492 1.28 20.83 -46.92
N GLY A 493 2.17 20.99 -47.89
CA GLY A 493 2.02 20.44 -49.25
C GLY A 493 1.80 18.92 -49.26
N GLN A 494 1.31 18.38 -50.37
CA GLN A 494 1.23 16.92 -50.52
C GLN A 494 2.66 16.34 -50.62
N GLY A 495 2.89 15.17 -50.03
CA GLY A 495 4.17 14.45 -50.17
C GLY A 495 4.83 14.13 -48.85
N ARG A 496 6.16 13.96 -48.90
CA ARG A 496 6.99 13.56 -47.77
C ARG A 496 7.39 14.79 -46.97
N HIS A 497 7.16 14.73 -45.66
CA HIS A 497 7.56 15.77 -44.70
C HIS A 497 8.36 15.15 -43.56
N GLN A 498 9.01 16.01 -42.79
CA GLN A 498 9.77 15.62 -41.62
C GLN A 498 9.42 16.52 -40.45
N VAL A 499 9.10 15.93 -39.30
CA VAL A 499 9.06 16.65 -38.03
C VAL A 499 10.47 16.61 -37.43
N VAL A 500 10.96 17.77 -37.01
CA VAL A 500 12.24 17.96 -36.33
C VAL A 500 11.98 18.58 -34.98
N ILE A 501 12.42 17.90 -33.91
CA ILE A 501 12.38 18.42 -32.54
C ILE A 501 13.75 18.96 -32.19
N ARG A 502 13.79 20.20 -31.70
CA ARG A 502 14.99 20.81 -31.12
C ARG A 502 14.80 21.14 -29.66
N SER A 503 15.90 21.03 -28.91
CA SER A 503 16.02 21.51 -27.53
C SER A 503 17.32 22.29 -27.41
N ALA A 504 17.27 23.47 -26.80
CA ALA A 504 18.42 24.37 -26.70
C ALA A 504 19.14 24.62 -28.05
N GLY A 505 18.37 24.70 -29.14
CA GLY A 505 18.89 24.87 -30.50
C GLY A 505 19.55 23.63 -31.13
N GLN A 506 19.62 22.49 -30.44
CA GLN A 506 20.14 21.23 -30.97
C GLN A 506 19.01 20.35 -31.48
N GLU A 507 19.18 19.74 -32.65
CA GLU A 507 18.24 18.71 -33.14
C GLU A 507 18.37 17.45 -32.30
N VAL A 508 17.26 17.07 -31.65
CA VAL A 508 17.18 15.92 -30.75
C VAL A 508 16.60 14.72 -31.47
N ALA A 509 15.57 14.91 -32.29
CA ALA A 509 15.04 13.84 -33.12
C ALA A 509 14.37 14.35 -34.39
N ARG A 510 14.29 13.42 -35.34
CA ARG A 510 13.64 13.59 -36.63
C ARG A 510 12.71 12.41 -36.91
N ARG A 511 11.54 12.69 -37.46
CA ARG A 511 10.53 11.69 -37.83
C ARG A 511 9.93 12.05 -39.18
N THR A 512 9.85 11.08 -40.08
CA THR A 512 9.21 11.27 -41.40
C THR A 512 7.72 10.98 -41.29
N PHE A 513 6.90 11.79 -41.98
CA PHE A 513 5.49 11.52 -42.21
C PHE A 513 5.11 11.93 -43.65
N PHE A 514 3.93 11.54 -44.08
CA PHE A 514 3.42 11.75 -45.43
C PHE A 514 2.07 12.44 -45.37
N VAL A 515 1.82 13.38 -46.27
CA VAL A 515 0.52 14.02 -46.45
C VAL A 515 -0.08 13.58 -47.78
N GLU A 516 -1.28 12.98 -47.71
CA GLU A 516 -2.02 12.43 -48.84
C GLU A 516 -3.25 13.28 -49.18
N GLY A 517 -3.57 13.41 -50.47
CA GLY A 517 -4.85 13.92 -50.97
C GLY A 517 -4.84 15.25 -51.71
N GLU A 518 -5.78 15.39 -52.67
CA GLU A 518 -6.18 16.66 -53.29
C GLU A 518 -6.91 17.56 -52.28
N VAL A 519 -6.90 18.88 -52.50
CA VAL A 519 -7.54 19.91 -51.66
C VAL A 519 -9.00 19.50 -51.36
N CYS A 520 -9.27 18.99 -50.15
CA CYS A 520 -10.64 18.78 -49.71
C CYS A 520 -11.22 20.17 -49.42
N ALA A 521 -12.24 20.60 -50.19
CA ALA A 521 -12.92 21.87 -49.97
C ALA A 521 -13.44 21.93 -48.53
N VAL A 522 -12.74 22.67 -47.67
CA VAL A 522 -13.04 22.78 -46.24
C VAL A 522 -14.45 23.36 -46.10
N LYS A 523 -15.41 22.54 -45.67
CA LYS A 523 -16.67 23.05 -45.13
C LYS A 523 -16.32 23.82 -43.86
N LYS A 524 -16.38 25.16 -43.93
CA LYS A 524 -16.27 26.04 -42.76
C LYS A 524 -17.15 25.48 -41.63
N PRO A 525 -16.62 25.33 -40.41
CA PRO A 525 -17.46 24.98 -39.27
C PRO A 525 -18.52 26.08 -39.11
N ALA A 526 -19.78 25.67 -38.98
CA ALA A 526 -20.85 26.58 -38.59
C ALA A 526 -20.53 27.08 -37.17
N LEU A 527 -20.33 28.40 -37.06
CA LEU A 527 -20.13 29.11 -35.80
C LEU A 527 -21.34 28.94 -34.86
#